data_AF-A0A950DI65-F1
#
_entry.id   AF-A0A950DI65-F1
#
_cell.length_a   1.000
_cell.length_b   1.000
_cell.length_c   1.000
_cell.angle_alpha   90.00
_cell.angle_beta   90.00
_cell.angle_gamma   90.00
#
_symmetry.space_group_name_H-M   'P 1'
#
loop_
_entity.id
_entity.type
_entity.pdbx_description
1 polymer ?
#
loop_
_entity_poly.entity_id
_entity_poly.type
_entity_poly.pdbx_seq_one_letter_code
_entity_poly.pdbx_strand_id
1 'polypeptide(L)'
;MARPEAKLKELKPADLKHQIGARRDLVVTVNRRSENRLIAYGDEYLYEKLPIGTRVIYAPPPLDELPDPDQAIRYALLRPENADPLFAQLNPNMRVTIAIDDISLPLPQMRRPDIRERILNQVVQTLADYGVDDVHLIVATALHRRMTEAEIRRMVGEKVFKQFWPDRLYNFDGENKSELVMLGKTDHNEDVWLSRRAAESDLVIYVNINLVPMDGGHKSAAVGLAPYQSLRHHHNAATLRDSHSYMDPTRSGMHRSTNRMGRIVNEHLRVFTVESAV
;
A
#
# COMPACT_ATOMS: atom_id res chain seq x y z
N MET A 1 -21.56 -32.67 -12.09
CA MET A 1 -20.23 -32.71 -12.75
C MET A 1 -19.65 -31.31 -12.67
N ALA A 2 -18.65 -31.11 -11.80
CA ALA A 2 -18.00 -29.82 -11.60
C ALA A 2 -17.13 -29.48 -12.81
N ARG A 3 -17.15 -28.21 -13.24
CA ARG A 3 -16.26 -27.71 -14.31
C ARG A 3 -14.82 -27.70 -13.79
N PRO A 4 -13.81 -28.01 -14.62
CA PRO A 4 -12.43 -28.03 -14.18
C PRO A 4 -11.98 -26.59 -13.87
N GLU A 5 -11.30 -26.44 -12.73
CA GLU A 5 -10.59 -25.24 -12.31
C GLU A 5 -9.72 -24.74 -13.47
N ALA A 6 -10.03 -23.53 -13.95
CA ALA A 6 -9.14 -22.83 -14.85
C ALA A 6 -7.86 -22.55 -14.07
N LYS A 7 -6.78 -23.28 -14.39
CA LYS A 7 -5.44 -23.00 -13.89
C LYS A 7 -5.13 -21.52 -14.14
N LEU A 8 -5.11 -20.73 -13.08
CA LEU A 8 -4.46 -19.42 -13.08
C LEU A 8 -3.04 -19.68 -13.56
N LYS A 9 -2.74 -19.32 -14.81
CA LYS A 9 -1.36 -19.28 -15.28
C LYS A 9 -0.66 -18.25 -14.40
N GLU A 10 0.35 -18.69 -13.64
CA GLU A 10 1.34 -17.79 -13.06
C GLU A 10 1.89 -16.91 -14.19
N LEU A 11 1.37 -15.69 -14.30
CA LEU A 11 1.93 -14.68 -15.18
C LEU A 11 3.20 -14.19 -14.51
N LYS A 12 4.36 -14.70 -14.94
CA LYS A 12 5.63 -14.17 -14.47
C LYS A 12 5.74 -12.73 -14.95
N PRO A 13 6.18 -11.77 -14.13
CA PRO A 13 6.31 -10.37 -14.54
C PRO A 13 7.17 -10.18 -15.80
N ALA A 14 8.14 -11.06 -16.04
CA ALA A 14 8.96 -11.06 -17.26
C ALA A 14 8.18 -11.45 -18.55
N ASP A 15 7.06 -12.17 -18.42
CA ASP A 15 6.20 -12.59 -19.53
C ASP A 15 5.17 -11.51 -19.89
N LEU A 16 4.94 -10.54 -18.99
CA LEU A 16 4.25 -9.30 -19.31
C LEU A 16 5.16 -8.44 -20.18
N LYS A 17 5.18 -8.73 -21.49
CA LYS A 17 5.72 -7.81 -22.49
C LYS A 17 4.87 -6.54 -22.46
N HIS A 18 5.16 -5.63 -21.53
CA HIS A 18 4.65 -4.28 -21.60
C HIS A 18 5.21 -3.69 -22.89
N GLN A 19 4.37 -3.58 -23.92
CA GLN A 19 4.71 -2.75 -25.07
C GLN A 19 4.92 -1.35 -24.52
N ILE A 20 6.18 -0.91 -24.45
CA ILE A 20 6.55 0.40 -23.94
C ILE A 20 5.97 1.43 -24.92
N GLY A 21 4.90 2.11 -24.52
CA GLY A 21 4.18 3.09 -25.33
C GLY A 21 2.68 3.10 -25.02
N ALA A 22 1.99 4.19 -25.37
CA ALA A 22 0.54 4.22 -25.28
C ALA A 22 -0.05 3.15 -26.21
N ARG A 23 -0.76 2.18 -25.63
CA ARG A 23 -1.71 1.29 -26.31
C ARG A 23 -2.53 2.15 -27.28
N ARG A 24 -2.26 2.05 -28.59
CA ARG A 24 -2.87 2.95 -29.61
C ARG A 24 -4.40 2.80 -29.63
N ASP A 25 -4.90 1.63 -29.25
CA ASP A 25 -6.32 1.32 -29.05
C ASP A 25 -6.97 2.13 -27.91
N LEU A 26 -6.18 2.66 -26.97
CA LEU A 26 -6.64 3.49 -25.86
C LEU A 26 -6.49 4.99 -26.13
N VAL A 27 -6.10 5.38 -27.35
CA VAL A 27 -5.98 6.78 -27.75
C VAL A 27 -7.10 7.13 -28.71
N VAL A 28 -8.01 8.01 -28.27
CA VAL A 28 -9.13 8.49 -29.08
C VAL A 28 -8.93 9.95 -29.43
N THR A 29 -8.99 10.29 -30.70
CA THR A 29 -9.00 11.69 -31.15
C THR A 29 -10.43 12.18 -31.33
N VAL A 30 -10.77 13.26 -30.63
CA VAL A 30 -12.09 13.87 -30.65
C VAL A 30 -12.41 14.42 -32.04
N ASN A 31 -13.59 14.09 -32.55
CA ASN A 31 -14.11 14.57 -33.83
C ASN A 31 -15.55 15.12 -33.66
N ARG A 32 -16.16 15.61 -34.74
CA ARG A 32 -17.51 16.22 -34.71
C ARG A 32 -18.60 15.32 -34.11
N ARG A 33 -18.47 14.01 -34.26
CA ARG A 33 -19.41 12.98 -33.77
C ARG A 33 -19.00 12.38 -32.43
N SER A 34 -17.90 12.86 -31.83
CA SER A 34 -17.50 12.39 -30.51
C SER A 34 -18.49 12.88 -29.45
N GLU A 35 -18.88 11.96 -28.58
CA GLU A 35 -19.62 12.25 -27.36
C GLU A 35 -18.82 13.14 -26.40
N ASN A 36 -19.45 13.59 -25.34
CA ASN A 36 -18.77 14.28 -24.24
C ASN A 36 -17.82 13.32 -23.49
N ARG A 37 -16.96 13.87 -22.63
CA ARG A 37 -15.99 13.14 -21.83
C ARG A 37 -16.26 13.34 -20.36
N LEU A 38 -16.28 12.23 -19.64
CA LEU A 38 -16.29 12.24 -18.18
C LEU A 38 -14.88 12.52 -17.68
N ILE A 39 -14.70 13.54 -16.85
CA ILE A 39 -13.41 13.97 -16.32
C ILE A 39 -13.54 14.11 -14.81
N ALA A 40 -12.67 13.46 -14.04
CA ALA A 40 -12.66 13.60 -12.58
C ALA A 40 -12.37 15.06 -12.18
N TYR A 41 -13.18 15.60 -11.27
CA TYR A 41 -13.06 16.97 -10.76
C TYR A 41 -13.43 17.01 -9.29
N GLY A 42 -12.41 17.00 -8.42
CA GLY A 42 -12.63 16.86 -6.98
C GLY A 42 -13.32 15.53 -6.66
N ASP A 43 -14.47 15.61 -6.00
CA ASP A 43 -15.37 14.51 -5.68
C ASP A 43 -16.51 14.32 -6.70
N GLU A 44 -16.52 15.11 -7.77
CA GLU A 44 -17.49 15.07 -8.85
C GLU A 44 -16.85 14.66 -10.18
N TYR A 45 -17.68 14.67 -11.23
CA TYR A 45 -17.26 14.48 -12.60
C TYR A 45 -17.81 15.58 -13.50
N LEU A 46 -16.96 16.11 -14.37
CA LEU A 46 -17.37 16.99 -15.46
C LEU A 46 -17.75 16.12 -16.66
N TYR A 47 -18.82 16.49 -17.37
CA TYR A 47 -19.28 15.78 -18.58
C TYR A 47 -19.21 16.70 -19.80
N GLU A 48 -18.00 16.92 -20.30
CA GLU A 48 -17.69 18.04 -21.18
C GLU A 48 -17.40 17.65 -22.61
N LYS A 49 -17.79 18.52 -23.55
CA LYS A 49 -17.42 18.38 -24.95
C LYS A 49 -16.03 18.96 -25.17
N LEU A 50 -15.07 18.10 -25.47
CA LEU A 50 -13.70 18.54 -25.77
C LEU A 50 -13.59 19.11 -27.20
N PRO A 51 -12.64 20.02 -27.45
CA PRO A 51 -12.37 20.51 -28.80
C PRO A 51 -12.02 19.40 -29.79
N ILE A 52 -12.44 19.55 -31.04
CA ILE A 52 -12.06 18.65 -32.14
C ILE A 52 -10.53 18.63 -32.27
N GLY A 53 -9.98 17.43 -32.47
CA GLY A 53 -8.53 17.20 -32.54
C GLY A 53 -7.88 16.89 -31.19
N THR A 54 -8.59 17.07 -30.07
CA THR A 54 -8.08 16.68 -28.75
C THR A 54 -7.80 15.19 -28.70
N ARG A 55 -6.60 14.82 -28.25
CA ARG A 55 -6.21 13.43 -27.99
C ARG A 55 -6.57 13.05 -26.56
N VAL A 56 -7.46 12.08 -26.40
CA VAL A 56 -7.83 11.49 -25.10
C VAL A 56 -7.10 10.16 -24.97
N ILE A 57 -6.37 10.00 -23.87
CA ILE A 57 -5.60 8.78 -23.56
C ILE A 57 -6.29 8.11 -22.38
N TYR A 58 -6.82 6.92 -22.61
CA TYR A 58 -7.46 6.12 -21.57
C TYR A 58 -6.44 5.22 -20.89
N ALA A 59 -6.63 5.00 -19.59
CA ALA A 59 -5.95 3.92 -18.89
C ALA A 59 -6.46 2.56 -19.42
N PRO A 60 -5.66 1.48 -19.28
CA PRO A 60 -6.17 0.13 -19.47
C PRO A 60 -7.43 -0.09 -18.63
N PRO A 61 -8.40 -0.91 -19.11
CA PRO A 61 -9.51 -1.33 -18.28
C PRO A 61 -9.03 -1.89 -16.94
N PRO A 62 -9.76 -1.65 -15.84
CA PRO A 62 -9.43 -2.25 -14.55
C PRO A 62 -9.50 -3.78 -14.63
N LEU A 63 -8.88 -4.44 -13.67
CA LEU A 63 -9.05 -5.88 -13.49
C LEU A 63 -10.49 -6.20 -13.06
N ASP A 64 -10.92 -7.43 -13.33
CA ASP A 64 -12.22 -7.91 -12.83
C ASP A 64 -12.21 -7.92 -11.30
N GLU A 65 -13.33 -7.51 -10.71
CA GLU A 65 -13.49 -7.54 -9.25
C GLU A 65 -13.46 -8.97 -8.71
N LEU A 66 -12.95 -9.13 -7.49
CA LEU A 66 -12.99 -10.40 -6.79
C LEU A 66 -14.43 -10.68 -6.33
N PRO A 67 -15.02 -11.84 -6.67
CA PRO A 67 -16.42 -12.14 -6.30
C PRO A 67 -16.66 -12.19 -4.79
N ASP A 68 -15.66 -12.62 -4.03
CA ASP A 68 -15.67 -12.65 -2.57
C ASP A 68 -14.32 -12.13 -2.05
N PRO A 69 -14.23 -10.82 -1.75
CA PRO A 69 -13.01 -10.22 -1.21
C PRO A 69 -12.57 -10.84 0.13
N ASP A 70 -13.51 -11.26 0.98
CA ASP A 70 -13.18 -11.81 2.30
C ASP A 70 -12.55 -13.20 2.16
N GLN A 71 -13.07 -14.04 1.25
CA GLN A 71 -12.45 -15.33 0.92
C GLN A 71 -11.06 -15.14 0.29
N ALA A 72 -10.90 -14.15 -0.59
CA ALA A 72 -9.61 -13.87 -1.23
C ALA A 72 -8.56 -13.41 -0.22
N ILE A 73 -8.92 -12.53 0.73
CA ILE A 73 -8.03 -12.14 1.83
C ILE A 73 -7.61 -13.36 2.64
N ARG A 74 -8.55 -14.21 3.04
CA ARG A 74 -8.25 -15.43 3.80
C ARG A 74 -7.29 -16.35 3.04
N TYR A 75 -7.51 -16.51 1.74
CA TYR A 75 -6.64 -17.30 0.88
C TYR A 75 -5.21 -16.72 0.85
N ALA A 76 -5.08 -15.40 0.63
CA ALA A 76 -3.78 -14.73 0.57
C ALA A 76 -2.99 -14.85 1.90
N LEU A 77 -3.66 -14.73 3.06
CA LEU A 77 -3.03 -14.92 4.37
C LEU A 77 -2.53 -16.37 4.58
N LEU A 78 -3.16 -17.36 3.95
CA LEU A 78 -2.81 -18.78 4.04
C LEU A 78 -1.81 -19.25 2.97
N ARG A 79 -1.63 -18.46 1.90
CA ARG A 79 -0.78 -18.76 0.75
C ARG A 79 -0.05 -17.49 0.29
N PRO A 80 0.81 -16.91 1.15
CA PRO A 80 1.55 -15.71 0.77
C PRO A 80 2.67 -16.04 -0.23
N GLU A 81 3.01 -15.06 -1.04
CA GLU A 81 4.16 -15.13 -1.94
C GLU A 81 5.46 -14.92 -1.17
N ASN A 82 6.45 -15.80 -1.35
CA ASN A 82 7.79 -15.70 -0.76
C ASN A 82 7.83 -15.58 0.79
N ALA A 83 6.81 -16.07 1.49
CA ALA A 83 6.77 -16.11 2.95
C ALA A 83 6.04 -17.37 3.44
N ASP A 84 6.19 -17.70 4.72
CA ASP A 84 5.33 -18.70 5.36
C ASP A 84 3.91 -18.14 5.57
N PRO A 85 2.85 -18.97 5.57
CA PRO A 85 1.51 -18.53 5.93
C PRO A 85 1.49 -17.75 7.25
N LEU A 86 0.65 -16.73 7.37
CA LEU A 86 0.67 -15.82 8.53
C LEU A 86 0.65 -16.59 9.85
N PHE A 87 -0.26 -17.55 9.98
CA PHE A 87 -0.44 -18.36 11.19
C PHE A 87 0.82 -19.14 11.60
N ALA A 88 1.66 -19.57 10.63
CA ALA A 88 2.87 -20.33 10.89
C ALA A 88 4.01 -19.45 11.43
N GLN A 89 3.87 -18.12 11.35
CA GLN A 89 4.83 -17.15 11.89
C GLN A 89 4.49 -16.72 13.32
N LEU A 90 3.32 -17.14 13.84
CA LEU A 90 2.78 -16.65 15.10
C LEU A 90 3.17 -17.51 16.29
N ASN A 91 3.40 -16.86 17.43
CA ASN A 91 3.51 -17.50 18.72
C ASN A 91 3.00 -16.56 19.83
N PRO A 92 2.48 -17.08 20.97
CA PRO A 92 1.78 -16.25 21.96
C PRO A 92 2.58 -15.10 22.58
N ASN A 93 3.91 -15.22 22.65
CA ASN A 93 4.75 -14.25 23.37
C ASN A 93 5.33 -13.17 22.45
N MET A 94 4.90 -13.11 21.20
CA MET A 94 5.47 -12.19 20.22
C MET A 94 4.84 -10.80 20.27
N ARG A 95 5.62 -9.79 19.94
CA ARG A 95 5.17 -8.41 19.72
C ARG A 95 4.85 -8.21 18.24
N VAL A 96 3.62 -7.82 17.95
CA VAL A 96 3.17 -7.55 16.57
C VAL A 96 2.81 -6.07 16.41
N THR A 97 3.31 -5.46 15.34
CA THR A 97 2.82 -4.17 14.86
C THR A 97 2.07 -4.37 13.55
N ILE A 98 0.86 -3.84 13.46
CA ILE A 98 0.11 -3.76 12.21
C ILE A 98 0.18 -2.33 11.70
N ALA A 99 0.89 -2.09 10.61
CA ALA A 99 0.94 -0.80 9.95
C ALA A 99 -0.15 -0.72 8.87
N ILE A 100 -0.79 0.44 8.74
CA ILE A 100 -1.97 0.62 7.89
C ILE A 100 -1.79 1.89 7.07
N ASP A 101 -1.90 1.80 5.74
CA ASP A 101 -1.95 3.00 4.90
C ASP A 101 -3.08 3.94 5.34
N ASP A 102 -2.81 5.24 5.33
CA ASP A 102 -3.75 6.26 5.80
C ASP A 102 -4.90 6.55 4.81
N ILE A 103 -5.84 7.41 5.20
CA ILE A 103 -7.03 7.72 4.38
C ILE A 103 -6.74 8.47 3.07
N SER A 104 -5.48 8.81 2.77
CA SER A 104 -5.12 9.35 1.46
C SER A 104 -5.29 8.34 0.33
N LEU A 105 -5.53 7.05 0.66
CA LEU A 105 -5.84 6.00 -0.29
C LEU A 105 -7.11 5.22 0.09
N PRO A 106 -7.91 4.76 -0.90
CA PRO A 106 -7.88 5.18 -2.30
C PRO A 106 -8.62 6.52 -2.47
N LEU A 107 -8.38 7.17 -3.62
CA LEU A 107 -9.11 8.36 -4.05
C LEU A 107 -9.82 8.07 -5.39
N PRO A 108 -11.15 8.17 -5.47
CA PRO A 108 -12.08 8.54 -4.39
C PRO A 108 -12.18 7.47 -3.29
N GLN A 109 -12.70 7.86 -2.12
CA GLN A 109 -12.87 6.93 -1.01
C GLN A 109 -13.76 5.75 -1.41
N MET A 110 -13.33 4.55 -1.06
CA MET A 110 -14.09 3.34 -1.33
C MET A 110 -15.40 3.29 -0.51
N ARG A 111 -16.36 2.51 -1.02
CA ARG A 111 -17.57 2.17 -0.28
C ARG A 111 -17.20 1.29 0.90
N ARG A 112 -17.94 1.46 2.01
CA ARG A 112 -17.75 0.62 3.19
C ARG A 112 -18.32 -0.80 2.96
N PRO A 113 -17.74 -1.82 3.61
CA PRO A 113 -16.56 -1.75 4.48
C PRO A 113 -15.27 -1.54 3.68
N ASP A 114 -14.34 -0.78 4.25
CA ASP A 114 -13.04 -0.50 3.65
C ASP A 114 -12.23 -1.81 3.53
N ILE A 115 -11.36 -1.93 2.52
CA ILE A 115 -10.53 -3.12 2.34
C ILE A 115 -9.59 -3.32 3.54
N ARG A 116 -9.11 -2.24 4.15
CA ARG A 116 -8.33 -2.28 5.38
C ARG A 116 -9.17 -2.81 6.53
N GLU A 117 -10.42 -2.36 6.70
CA GLU A 117 -11.37 -2.93 7.67
C GLU A 117 -11.52 -4.45 7.47
N ARG A 118 -11.69 -4.92 6.23
CA ARG A 118 -11.80 -6.35 5.91
C ARG A 118 -10.54 -7.13 6.27
N ILE A 119 -9.37 -6.64 5.87
CA ILE A 119 -8.07 -7.28 6.14
C ILE A 119 -7.81 -7.31 7.66
N LEU A 120 -7.97 -6.18 8.34
CA LEU A 120 -7.72 -6.05 9.78
C LEU A 120 -8.61 -7.00 10.58
N ASN A 121 -9.88 -7.14 10.22
CA ASN A 121 -10.78 -8.08 10.89
C ASN A 121 -10.27 -9.53 10.84
N GLN A 122 -9.64 -9.95 9.74
CA GLN A 122 -9.10 -11.30 9.60
C GLN A 122 -7.72 -11.44 10.26
N VAL A 123 -6.84 -10.44 10.11
CA VAL A 123 -5.52 -10.42 10.74
C VAL A 123 -5.64 -10.44 12.26
N VAL A 124 -6.43 -9.53 12.83
CA VAL A 124 -6.64 -9.46 14.29
C VAL A 124 -7.26 -10.75 14.83
N GLN A 125 -8.21 -11.34 14.10
CA GLN A 125 -8.78 -12.63 14.49
C GLN A 125 -7.71 -13.73 14.50
N THR A 126 -6.89 -13.81 13.46
CA THR A 126 -5.80 -14.79 13.36
C THR A 126 -4.78 -14.62 14.48
N LEU A 127 -4.41 -13.38 14.83
CA LEU A 127 -3.52 -13.10 15.96
C LEU A 127 -4.12 -13.58 17.29
N ALA A 128 -5.39 -13.29 17.53
CA ALA A 128 -6.09 -13.73 18.74
C ALA A 128 -6.22 -15.25 18.83
N ASP A 129 -6.53 -15.94 17.72
CA ASP A 129 -6.66 -17.40 17.66
C ASP A 129 -5.34 -18.11 18.01
N TYR A 130 -4.20 -17.45 17.81
CA TYR A 130 -2.86 -17.94 18.14
C TYR A 130 -2.28 -17.33 19.43
N GLY A 131 -3.11 -16.63 20.21
CA GLY A 131 -2.77 -16.11 21.54
C GLY A 131 -1.78 -14.94 21.53
N VAL A 132 -1.71 -14.16 20.46
CA VAL A 132 -0.85 -12.98 20.37
C VAL A 132 -1.55 -11.77 20.98
N ASP A 133 -1.09 -11.33 22.17
CA ASP A 133 -1.74 -10.25 22.94
C ASP A 133 -1.08 -8.87 22.75
N ASP A 134 0.23 -8.81 22.49
CA ASP A 134 0.99 -7.55 22.30
C ASP A 134 0.89 -7.07 20.84
N VAL A 135 -0.30 -6.58 20.50
CA VAL A 135 -0.64 -6.08 19.16
C VAL A 135 -0.89 -4.57 19.21
N HIS A 136 -0.11 -3.82 18.43
CA HIS A 136 -0.32 -2.38 18.19
C HIS A 136 -0.62 -2.14 16.71
N LEU A 137 -1.55 -1.23 16.43
CA LEU A 137 -1.90 -0.76 15.10
C LEU A 137 -1.38 0.67 14.94
N ILE A 138 -0.69 0.93 13.84
CA ILE A 138 -0.13 2.25 13.54
C ILE A 138 -0.63 2.70 12.17
N VAL A 139 -1.31 3.83 12.12
CA VAL A 139 -1.63 4.50 10.86
C VAL A 139 -0.33 5.10 10.31
N ALA A 140 0.10 4.60 9.15
CA ALA A 140 1.36 4.91 8.50
C ALA A 140 1.27 6.25 7.74
N THR A 141 1.21 7.34 8.49
CA THR A 141 1.09 8.71 7.97
C THR A 141 2.40 9.27 7.46
N ALA A 142 3.56 8.70 7.81
CA ALA A 142 4.87 9.31 7.57
C ALA A 142 4.92 10.78 8.01
N LEU A 143 4.92 11.72 7.05
CA LEU A 143 4.86 13.19 7.28
C LEU A 143 3.51 13.82 6.90
N HIS A 144 2.49 13.01 6.63
CA HIS A 144 1.12 13.51 6.46
C HIS A 144 0.57 14.01 7.80
N ARG A 145 -0.48 14.84 7.72
CA ARG A 145 -1.21 15.24 8.93
C ARG A 145 -1.75 14.01 9.65
N ARG A 146 -1.92 14.13 10.97
CA ARG A 146 -2.63 13.11 11.74
C ARG A 146 -4.06 12.96 11.23
N MET A 147 -4.51 11.72 11.12
CA MET A 147 -5.91 11.41 10.90
C MET A 147 -6.71 11.71 12.17
N THR A 148 -7.92 12.22 11.97
CA THR A 148 -8.91 12.42 13.04
C THR A 148 -9.47 11.08 13.50
N GLU A 149 -10.03 11.05 14.72
CA GLU A 149 -10.71 9.88 15.26
C GLU A 149 -11.77 9.32 14.29
N ALA A 150 -12.60 10.19 13.71
CA ALA A 150 -13.67 9.80 12.81
C ALA A 150 -13.14 9.17 11.51
N GLU A 151 -12.03 9.68 10.97
CA GLU A 151 -11.38 9.12 9.78
C GLU A 151 -10.78 7.74 10.07
N ILE A 152 -10.12 7.58 11.23
CA ILE A 152 -9.57 6.29 11.66
C ILE A 152 -10.69 5.27 11.86
N ARG A 153 -11.74 5.62 12.61
CA ARG A 153 -12.91 4.76 12.84
C ARG A 153 -13.58 4.32 11.54
N ARG A 154 -13.72 5.24 10.57
CA ARG A 154 -14.27 4.92 9.24
C ARG A 154 -13.41 3.90 8.50
N MET A 155 -12.09 4.08 8.55
CA MET A 155 -11.10 3.29 7.81
C MET A 155 -10.93 1.88 8.37
N VAL A 156 -10.77 1.75 9.69
CA VAL A 156 -10.45 0.44 10.32
C VAL A 156 -11.72 -0.35 10.68
N GLY A 157 -12.88 0.30 10.67
CA GLY A 157 -14.13 -0.30 11.08
C GLY A 157 -14.37 -0.29 12.58
N GLU A 158 -15.62 -0.52 12.97
CA GLU A 158 -16.08 -0.33 14.34
C GLU A 158 -15.47 -1.35 15.31
N LYS A 159 -15.28 -2.61 14.86
CA LYS A 159 -14.75 -3.70 15.67
C LYS A 159 -13.31 -3.41 16.11
N VAL A 160 -12.43 -3.15 15.15
CA VAL A 160 -11.02 -2.86 15.38
C VAL A 160 -10.86 -1.55 16.15
N PHE A 161 -11.62 -0.52 15.77
CA PHE A 161 -11.57 0.77 16.45
C PHE A 161 -11.87 0.64 17.94
N LYS A 162 -12.98 -0.01 18.32
CA LYS A 162 -13.35 -0.21 19.73
C LYS A 162 -12.33 -1.02 20.53
N GLN A 163 -11.62 -1.94 19.88
CA GLN A 163 -10.70 -2.85 20.56
C GLN A 163 -9.33 -2.21 20.84
N PHE A 164 -8.86 -1.33 19.95
CA PHE A 164 -7.49 -0.80 20.00
C PHE A 164 -7.40 0.70 20.20
N TRP A 165 -8.41 1.50 19.84
CA TRP A 165 -8.36 2.96 20.01
C TRP A 165 -8.63 3.37 21.47
N PRO A 166 -7.93 4.37 22.02
CA PRO A 166 -6.76 5.08 21.45
C PRO A 166 -5.40 4.46 21.83
N ASP A 167 -5.38 3.52 22.78
CA ASP A 167 -4.14 3.12 23.46
C ASP A 167 -3.20 2.26 22.60
N ARG A 168 -3.77 1.49 21.65
CA ARG A 168 -3.05 0.54 20.79
C ARG A 168 -3.37 0.73 19.30
N LEU A 169 -4.12 1.76 18.93
CA LEU A 169 -4.33 2.21 17.55
C LEU A 169 -4.12 3.72 17.51
N TYR A 170 -3.10 4.18 16.78
CA TYR A 170 -2.72 5.59 16.76
C TYR A 170 -2.04 6.00 15.46
N ASN A 171 -1.91 7.32 15.24
CA ASN A 171 -1.15 7.86 14.13
C ASN A 171 0.36 7.72 14.39
N PHE A 172 1.12 7.32 13.38
CA PHE A 172 2.56 7.52 13.40
C PHE A 172 2.89 9.02 13.47
N ASP A 173 3.99 9.35 14.15
CA ASP A 173 4.53 10.70 14.22
C ASP A 173 6.02 10.67 13.83
N GLY A 174 6.30 10.99 12.57
CA GLY A 174 7.65 11.07 12.03
C GLY A 174 8.50 12.22 12.59
N GLU A 175 7.94 13.11 13.41
CA GLU A 175 8.68 14.19 14.06
C GLU A 175 8.97 13.90 15.55
N ASN A 176 8.30 12.90 16.14
CA ASN A 176 8.53 12.51 17.53
C ASN A 176 9.80 11.64 17.69
N LYS A 177 10.93 12.30 17.97
CA LYS A 177 12.24 11.65 18.10
C LYS A 177 12.33 10.54 19.16
N SER A 178 11.50 10.52 20.21
CA SER A 178 11.54 9.42 21.20
C SER A 178 11.05 8.10 20.61
N GLU A 179 10.12 8.18 19.66
CA GLU A 179 9.46 7.05 19.01
C GLU A 179 10.15 6.61 17.72
N LEU A 180 11.38 7.09 17.48
CA LEU A 180 12.16 6.78 16.29
C LEU A 180 13.45 6.05 16.67
N VAL A 181 13.86 5.13 15.80
CA VAL A 181 15.14 4.44 15.90
C VAL A 181 15.83 4.40 14.55
N MET A 182 17.16 4.53 14.56
CA MET A 182 17.99 4.38 13.36
C MET A 182 18.35 2.91 13.19
N LEU A 183 17.94 2.33 12.07
CA LEU A 183 18.27 0.95 11.70
C LEU A 183 19.66 0.86 11.06
N GLY A 184 20.05 1.88 10.30
CA GLY A 184 21.37 1.91 9.67
C GLY A 184 21.47 2.92 8.55
N LYS A 185 22.40 2.64 7.62
CA LYS A 185 22.61 3.43 6.40
C LYS A 185 22.72 2.52 5.20
N THR A 186 22.24 2.98 4.05
CA THR A 186 22.48 2.30 2.77
C THR A 186 23.93 2.51 2.31
N ASP A 187 24.35 1.75 1.31
CA ASP A 187 25.59 1.90 0.55
C ASP A 187 25.71 3.27 -0.16
N HIS A 188 24.61 3.99 -0.31
CA HIS A 188 24.56 5.36 -0.81
C HIS A 188 24.55 6.43 0.30
N ASN A 189 24.85 6.05 1.55
CA ASN A 189 24.83 6.93 2.73
C ASN A 189 23.45 7.58 2.96
N GLU A 190 22.38 6.80 2.73
CA GLU A 190 21.01 7.18 3.04
C GLU A 190 20.65 6.68 4.43
N ASP A 191 20.24 7.57 5.33
CA ASP A 191 19.89 7.23 6.70
C ASP A 191 18.53 6.50 6.74
N VAL A 192 18.48 5.33 7.37
CA VAL A 192 17.27 4.52 7.52
C VAL A 192 16.80 4.58 8.97
N TRP A 193 15.73 5.32 9.21
CA TRP A 193 15.04 5.50 10.48
C TRP A 193 13.62 4.97 10.35
N LEU A 194 13.08 4.46 11.44
CA LEU A 194 11.74 3.87 11.48
C LEU A 194 11.07 4.14 12.83
N SER A 195 9.75 3.95 12.88
CA SER A 195 9.00 3.74 14.12
C SER A 195 9.71 2.74 15.04
N ARG A 196 10.00 3.17 16.28
CA ARG A 196 10.55 2.33 17.34
C ARG A 196 9.65 1.12 17.61
N ARG A 197 8.32 1.32 17.71
CA ARG A 197 7.37 0.23 17.96
C ARG A 197 7.45 -0.86 16.88
N ALA A 198 7.52 -0.46 15.62
CA ALA A 198 7.69 -1.41 14.51
C ALA A 198 9.08 -2.08 14.55
N ALA A 199 10.13 -1.32 14.83
CA ALA A 199 11.50 -1.81 14.89
C ALA A 199 11.77 -2.81 16.03
N GLU A 200 11.02 -2.69 17.13
CA GLU A 200 11.13 -3.58 18.30
C GLU A 200 10.09 -4.72 18.27
N SER A 201 9.37 -4.90 17.16
CA SER A 201 8.41 -5.99 16.96
C SER A 201 9.06 -7.25 16.40
N ASP A 202 8.57 -8.41 16.82
CA ASP A 202 8.96 -9.70 16.24
C ASP A 202 8.35 -9.89 14.84
N LEU A 203 7.23 -9.22 14.56
CA LEU A 203 6.57 -9.21 13.26
C LEU A 203 5.88 -7.88 13.00
N VAL A 204 6.13 -7.30 11.83
CA VAL A 204 5.35 -6.19 11.29
C VAL A 204 4.43 -6.73 10.21
N ILE A 205 3.12 -6.53 10.37
CA ILE A 205 2.14 -6.81 9.33
C ILE A 205 1.81 -5.46 8.68
N TYR A 206 2.06 -5.30 7.38
CA TYR A 206 1.75 -4.06 6.69
C TYR A 206 0.52 -4.26 5.79
N VAL A 207 -0.55 -3.51 6.04
CA VAL A 207 -1.78 -3.52 5.25
C VAL A 207 -1.78 -2.31 4.33
N ASN A 208 -1.60 -2.55 3.04
CA ASN A 208 -1.47 -1.47 2.05
C ASN A 208 -2.55 -1.51 0.96
N ILE A 209 -2.70 -0.37 0.29
CA ILE A 209 -3.54 -0.21 -0.90
C ILE A 209 -2.66 0.22 -2.07
N ASN A 210 -2.67 -0.58 -3.13
CA ASN A 210 -1.99 -0.33 -4.39
C ASN A 210 -2.94 0.35 -5.37
N LEU A 211 -2.96 1.67 -5.34
CA LEU A 211 -3.71 2.48 -6.30
C LEU A 211 -2.86 2.80 -7.54
N VAL A 212 -1.55 3.02 -7.34
CA VAL A 212 -0.60 3.28 -8.42
C VAL A 212 0.64 2.37 -8.29
N PRO A 213 1.42 2.15 -9.37
CA PRO A 213 2.61 1.28 -9.33
C PRO A 213 3.72 1.71 -8.36
N MET A 214 3.63 2.92 -7.79
CA MET A 214 4.54 3.38 -6.76
C MET A 214 4.19 2.83 -5.37
N ASP A 215 2.95 2.44 -5.13
CA ASP A 215 2.47 1.96 -3.83
C ASP A 215 2.95 0.54 -3.53
N GLY A 216 2.88 0.16 -2.26
CA GLY A 216 3.24 -1.17 -1.80
C GLY A 216 4.74 -1.46 -1.72
N GLY A 217 5.06 -2.72 -1.49
CA GLY A 217 6.42 -3.23 -1.40
C GLY A 217 7.28 -2.47 -0.38
N HIS A 218 8.52 -2.14 -0.76
CA HIS A 218 9.43 -1.43 0.14
C HIS A 218 8.99 0.01 0.45
N LYS A 219 8.10 0.63 -0.35
CA LYS A 219 7.57 1.94 -0.01
C LYS A 219 6.79 1.89 1.29
N SER A 220 6.02 0.83 1.52
CA SER A 220 5.21 0.66 2.73
C SER A 220 6.00 0.92 4.02
N ALA A 221 6.78 -0.05 4.51
CA ALA A 221 7.48 0.15 5.79
C ALA A 221 8.55 1.26 5.71
N ALA A 222 9.36 1.31 4.65
CA ALA A 222 10.50 2.22 4.59
C ALA A 222 10.13 3.70 4.31
N VAL A 223 8.87 3.98 3.99
CA VAL A 223 8.35 5.36 3.82
C VAL A 223 7.23 5.64 4.80
N GLY A 224 6.20 4.78 4.86
CA GLY A 224 4.99 4.99 5.68
C GLY A 224 5.25 5.09 7.19
N LEU A 225 6.31 4.44 7.68
CA LEU A 225 6.74 4.47 9.08
C LEU A 225 8.08 5.21 9.28
N ALA A 226 8.49 5.99 8.30
CA ALA A 226 9.79 6.65 8.28
C ALA A 226 9.66 8.17 8.52
N PRO A 227 10.60 8.77 9.27
CA PRO A 227 10.63 10.20 9.52
C PRO A 227 11.35 10.96 8.39
N TYR A 228 11.34 12.30 8.47
CA TYR A 228 11.98 13.17 7.47
C TYR A 228 13.46 12.82 7.18
N GLN A 229 14.20 12.37 8.19
CA GLN A 229 15.60 11.96 8.11
C GLN A 229 15.82 10.90 7.04
N SER A 230 14.87 9.99 6.88
CA SER A 230 14.86 8.98 5.82
C SER A 230 14.28 9.52 4.53
N LEU A 231 13.14 10.20 4.62
CA LEU A 231 12.40 10.63 3.43
C LEU A 231 13.18 11.61 2.55
N ARG A 232 14.02 12.47 3.14
CA ARG A 232 14.83 13.47 2.43
C ARG A 232 15.78 12.87 1.38
N HIS A 233 16.14 11.59 1.52
CA HIS A 233 17.06 10.92 0.59
C HIS A 233 16.41 10.59 -0.77
N HIS A 234 15.08 10.42 -0.80
CA HIS A 234 14.34 10.17 -2.05
C HIS A 234 13.33 11.26 -2.42
N HIS A 235 12.92 12.12 -1.48
CA HIS A 235 12.08 13.29 -1.73
C HIS A 235 12.90 14.56 -1.94
N ASN A 236 13.84 14.53 -2.89
CA ASN A 236 14.67 15.68 -3.23
C ASN A 236 14.79 15.86 -4.73
N ALA A 237 15.18 17.08 -5.14
CA ALA A 237 15.24 17.45 -6.55
C ALA A 237 16.19 16.58 -7.38
N ALA A 238 17.26 16.04 -6.80
CA ALA A 238 18.16 15.14 -7.53
C ALA A 238 17.48 13.81 -7.85
N THR A 239 16.87 13.16 -6.87
CA THR A 239 16.15 11.89 -7.05
C THR A 239 14.94 12.05 -7.97
N LEU A 240 14.22 13.16 -7.88
CA LEU A 240 13.08 13.45 -8.77
C LEU A 240 13.55 13.64 -10.22
N ARG A 241 14.66 14.36 -10.47
CA ARG A 241 15.24 14.48 -11.83
C ARG A 241 15.80 13.17 -12.37
N ASP A 242 16.27 12.29 -11.49
CA ASP A 242 16.75 10.93 -11.83
C ASP A 242 15.59 9.92 -12.03
N SER A 243 14.35 10.37 -11.88
CA SER A 243 13.15 9.57 -12.12
C SER A 243 12.52 9.99 -13.45
N HIS A 244 12.71 9.18 -14.49
CA HIS A 244 12.03 9.42 -15.77
C HIS A 244 10.51 9.21 -15.65
N SER A 245 10.10 8.27 -14.81
CA SER A 245 8.71 8.08 -14.39
C SER A 245 8.68 7.64 -12.94
N TYR A 246 7.76 8.17 -12.16
CA TYR A 246 7.48 7.71 -10.80
C TYR A 246 6.77 6.36 -10.77
N MET A 247 6.05 6.03 -11.85
CA MET A 247 5.22 4.83 -11.95
C MET A 247 5.92 3.67 -12.67
N ASP A 248 7.17 3.85 -13.10
CA ASP A 248 7.99 2.80 -13.68
C ASP A 248 9.14 2.48 -12.72
N PRO A 249 9.06 1.37 -11.96
CA PRO A 249 10.09 1.00 -10.99
C PRO A 249 11.48 0.87 -11.60
N THR A 250 11.58 0.47 -12.88
CA THR A 250 12.87 0.27 -13.55
C THR A 250 13.57 1.58 -13.92
N ARG A 251 12.80 2.68 -14.01
CA ARG A 251 13.27 4.00 -14.47
C ARG A 251 13.03 5.12 -13.45
N SER A 252 12.88 4.75 -12.18
CA SER A 252 12.64 5.69 -11.08
C SER A 252 13.79 5.70 -10.08
N GLY A 253 14.40 6.87 -9.89
CA GLY A 253 15.36 7.11 -8.80
C GLY A 253 14.71 6.93 -7.42
N MET A 254 13.42 7.27 -7.28
CA MET A 254 12.67 7.05 -6.05
C MET A 254 12.58 5.57 -5.71
N HIS A 255 12.12 4.72 -6.66
CA HIS A 255 12.05 3.27 -6.42
C HIS A 255 13.42 2.68 -6.07
N ARG A 256 14.51 3.09 -6.75
CA ARG A 256 15.86 2.62 -6.41
C ARG A 256 16.23 2.96 -4.97
N SER A 257 16.01 4.19 -4.52
CA SER A 257 16.29 4.62 -3.14
C SER A 257 15.42 3.86 -2.13
N THR A 258 14.10 3.84 -2.34
CA THR A 258 13.16 3.10 -1.50
C THR A 258 13.53 1.61 -1.39
N ASN A 259 13.94 0.97 -2.48
CA ASN A 259 14.37 -0.43 -2.47
C ASN A 259 15.66 -0.64 -1.67
N ARG A 260 16.64 0.27 -1.76
CA ARG A 260 17.86 0.19 -0.93
C ARG A 260 17.52 0.30 0.55
N MET A 261 16.69 1.26 0.92
CA MET A 261 16.27 1.48 2.31
C MET A 261 15.40 0.32 2.82
N GLY A 262 14.51 -0.21 1.99
CA GLY A 262 13.70 -1.38 2.30
C GLY A 262 14.50 -2.65 2.54
N ARG A 263 15.66 -2.83 1.89
CA ARG A 263 16.59 -3.93 2.21
C ARG A 263 17.15 -3.79 3.62
N ILE A 264 17.56 -2.60 4.04
CA ILE A 264 18.01 -2.34 5.42
C ILE A 264 16.88 -2.62 6.43
N VAL A 265 15.64 -2.24 6.10
CA VAL A 265 14.47 -2.56 6.93
C VAL A 265 14.32 -4.08 7.09
N ASN A 266 14.40 -4.84 5.99
CA ASN A 266 14.24 -6.30 6.01
C ASN A 266 15.43 -7.06 6.65
N GLU A 267 16.60 -6.44 6.77
CA GLU A 267 17.72 -6.99 7.55
C GLU A 267 17.44 -6.97 9.07
N HIS A 268 16.62 -6.04 9.53
CA HIS A 268 16.32 -5.83 10.95
C HIS A 268 14.95 -6.37 11.36
N LEU A 269 14.00 -6.41 10.44
CA LEU A 269 12.59 -6.67 10.72
C LEU A 269 11.99 -7.69 9.77
N ARG A 270 11.11 -8.54 10.30
CA ARG A 270 10.24 -9.38 9.50
C ARG A 270 8.98 -8.60 9.15
N VAL A 271 8.79 -8.35 7.86
CA VAL A 271 7.61 -7.63 7.35
C VAL A 271 6.75 -8.58 6.53
N PHE A 272 5.52 -8.82 6.99
CA PHE A 272 4.49 -9.53 6.27
C PHE A 272 3.55 -8.51 5.62
N THR A 273 3.61 -8.36 4.29
CA THR A 273 2.80 -7.36 3.58
C THR A 273 1.52 -7.98 3.03
N VAL A 274 0.40 -7.31 3.25
CA VAL A 274 -0.91 -7.62 2.67
C VAL A 274 -1.24 -6.55 1.63
N GLU A 275 -0.92 -6.88 0.38
CA GLU A 275 -1.06 -6.03 -0.79
C GLU A 275 -2.47 -6.12 -1.37
N SER A 276 -3.20 -5.01 -1.42
CA SER A 276 -4.55 -4.95 -2.01
C SER A 276 -4.59 -4.00 -3.20
N ALA A 277 -5.13 -4.42 -4.34
CA ALA A 277 -5.39 -3.56 -5.50
C ALA A 277 -6.89 -3.24 -5.54
N VAL A 278 -7.24 -1.96 -5.71
CA VAL A 278 -8.62 -1.45 -5.66
C VAL A 278 -8.93 -0.48 -6.79
#